data_AF-A0AAU6VKL5-F1
#
_entry.id   AF-A0AAU6VKL5-F1
#
_cell.length_a   1.000
_cell.length_b   1.000
_cell.length_c   1.000
_cell.angle_alpha   90.00
_cell.angle_beta   90.00
_cell.angle_gamma   90.00
#
_symmetry.space_group_name_H-M   'P 1'
#
loop_
_entity.id
_entity.type
_entity.pdbx_description
1 polymer ?
#
loop_
_entity_poly.entity_id
_entity_poly.type
_entity_poly.pdbx_seq_one_letter_code
_entity_poly.pdbx_strand_id
1 'polypeptide(L)' 'MSYKTLRVRESDQIKLERAAIEISFKTGKQVQWTDVARYMFENMLTDAKHGMIQETKKDQ' A
#
# COMPACT_ATOMS: atom_id res chain seq x y z
N MET A 1 -21.00 6.63 4.61
CA MET A 1 -19.88 5.80 4.11
C MET A 1 -19.62 4.68 5.10
N SER A 2 -19.55 3.42 4.64
CA SER A 2 -19.23 2.28 5.50
C SER A 2 -17.73 2.02 5.44
N TYR A 3 -17.05 2.04 6.59
CA TYR A 3 -15.63 1.72 6.68
C TYR A 3 -15.44 0.22 6.90
N LYS A 4 -14.36 -0.32 6.32
CA LYS A 4 -13.93 -1.71 6.50
C LYS A 4 -12.54 -1.73 7.12
N THR A 5 -12.27 -2.73 7.94
CA THR A 5 -10.98 -2.90 8.61
C THR A 5 -10.11 -3.85 7.80
N LEU A 6 -8.87 -3.45 7.52
CA LEU A 6 -7.83 -4.32 6.97
C LEU A 6 -6.80 -4.61 8.05
N ARG A 7 -6.43 -5.88 8.22
CA ARG A 7 -5.32 -6.26 9.11
C ARG A 7 -4.02 -6.13 8.35
N VAL A 8 -3.08 -5.38 8.92
CA VAL A 8 -1.74 -5.16 8.36
C VAL A 8 -0.73 -5.68 9.39
N ARG A 9 0.27 -6.43 8.92
CA ARG A 9 1.37 -6.85 9.79
C ARG A 9 2.21 -5.64 10.16
N GLU A 10 2.73 -5.61 11.38
CA GLU A 10 3.57 -4.51 11.86
C GLU A 10 4.75 -4.23 10.92
N SER A 11 5.41 -5.29 10.43
CA SER A 11 6.52 -5.16 9.48
C SER A 11 6.15 -4.45 8.17
N ASP A 12 4.93 -4.63 7.68
CA ASP A 12 4.46 -3.99 6.45
C ASP A 12 3.99 -2.56 6.72
N GLN A 13 3.40 -2.31 7.90
CA GLN A 13 3.08 -0.95 8.35
C GLN A 13 4.35 -0.09 8.49
N ILE A 14 5.45 -0.64 9.03
CA ILE A 14 6.75 0.05 9.12
C ILE A 14 7.29 0.40 7.73
N LYS A 15 7.12 -0.46 6.72
CA LYS A 15 7.55 -0.14 5.34
C LYS A 15 6.75 1.04 4.77
N LEU A 16 5.44 1.05 4.99
CA LEU A 16 4.56 2.14 4.57
C LEU A 16 4.91 3.44 5.31
N GLU A 17 5.23 3.35 6.60
CA GLU A 17 5.67 4.49 7.41
C GLU A 17 6.96 5.11 6.87
N ARG A 18 7.96 4.28 6.53
CA ARG A 18 9.20 4.76 5.93
C ARG A 18 8.97 5.48 4.60
N ALA A 19 8.09 4.93 3.75
CA ALA A 19 7.71 5.58 2.50
C ALA A 19 7.00 6.92 2.77
N ALA A 20 6.10 6.99 3.74
CA ALA A 20 5.41 8.22 4.13
C ALA A 20 6.40 9.29 4.64
N ILE A 21 7.39 8.90 5.46
CA ILE A 21 8.46 9.81 5.93
C ILE A 21 9.26 10.34 4.75
N GLU A 22 9.66 9.49 3.81
CA GLU A 22 10.43 9.89 2.64
C GLU A 22 9.65 10.87 1.75
N ILE A 23 8.37 10.58 1.48
CA ILE A 23 7.49 11.48 0.73
C ILE A 23 7.35 12.81 1.48
N SER A 24 7.17 12.76 2.79
CA SER A 24 7.01 13.97 3.60
C SER A 24 8.25 14.86 3.54
N PHE A 25 9.43 14.25 3.66
CA PHE A 25 10.70 14.95 3.55
C PHE A 25 10.89 15.60 2.16
N LYS A 26 10.60 14.86 1.09
CA LYS A 26 10.78 15.35 -0.29
C LYS A 26 9.77 16.40 -0.71
N THR A 27 8.54 16.33 -0.20
CA THR A 27 7.43 17.22 -0.64
C THR A 27 7.15 18.36 0.32
N GLY A 28 7.70 18.32 1.54
CA GLY A 28 7.40 19.26 2.62
C GLY A 28 5.98 19.13 3.18
N LYS A 29 5.22 18.10 2.77
CA LYS A 29 3.85 17.86 3.25
C LYS A 29 3.85 16.69 4.21
N GLN A 30 3.11 16.80 5.32
CA GLN A 30 2.94 15.66 6.22
C GLN A 30 2.07 14.58 5.54
N VAL A 31 2.65 13.40 5.34
CA VAL A 31 1.98 12.21 4.80
C VAL A 31 1.97 11.12 5.87
N GLN A 32 0.86 10.39 5.99
CA GLN A 32 0.75 9.24 6.89
C GLN A 32 0.85 7.92 6.11
N TRP A 33 1.27 6.84 6.77
CA TRP A 33 1.36 5.52 6.11
C TRP A 33 0.03 5.05 5.51
N THR A 34 -1.10 5.45 6.11
CA THR A 34 -2.45 5.14 5.62
C THR A 34 -2.78 5.86 4.32
N ASP A 35 -2.21 7.04 4.06
CA ASP A 35 -2.39 7.76 2.81
C ASP A 35 -1.66 7.04 1.67
N VAL A 36 -0.47 6.52 1.95
CA VAL A 36 0.29 5.68 1.02
C VAL A 36 -0.51 4.40 0.70
N ALA A 37 -1.03 3.72 1.73
CA ALA A 37 -1.85 2.53 1.54
C ALA A 37 -3.12 2.81 0.71
N ARG A 38 -3.81 3.93 0.98
CA ARG A 38 -4.99 4.36 0.22
C ARG A 38 -4.64 4.63 -1.24
N TYR A 39 -3.55 5.36 -1.49
CA TYR A 39 -3.09 5.62 -2.85
C TYR A 39 -2.84 4.32 -3.62
N MET A 40 -2.25 3.30 -2.98
CA MET A 40 -2.05 1.99 -3.60
C MET A 40 -3.37 1.31 -3.95
N PHE A 41 -4.39 1.35 -3.07
CA PHE A 41 -5.70 0.76 -3.36
C PHE A 41 -6.38 1.41 -4.56
N GLU A 42 -6.28 2.72 -4.68
CA GLU A 42 -6.97 3.50 -5.72
C GLU A 42 -6.24 3.43 -7.07
N ASN A 43 -4.90 3.37 -7.06
CA ASN A 43 -4.10 3.55 -8.28
C ASN A 43 -3.39 2.28 -8.76
N MET A 44 -3.22 1.27 -7.90
CA MET A 44 -2.41 0.08 -8.23
C MET A 44 -3.22 -1.22 -8.29
N LEU A 45 -4.55 -1.13 -8.33
CA LEU A 45 -5.44 -2.30 -8.40
C LEU A 45 -5.16 -3.19 -9.63
N THR A 46 -4.90 -2.57 -10.79
CA THR A 46 -4.65 -3.31 -12.04
C THR A 46 -3.38 -4.14 -11.96
N ASP A 47 -2.32 -3.57 -11.39
CA ASP A 47 -1.02 -4.24 -11.25
C ASP A 47 -1.09 -5.35 -10.20
N ALA A 48 -1.76 -5.08 -9.07
CA ALA A 48 -2.01 -6.08 -8.03
C ALA A 48 -2.78 -7.28 -8.60
N LYS A 49 -3.84 -7.03 -9.38
CA LYS A 49 -4.62 -8.09 -10.05
C LYS A 49 -3.74 -8.94 -10.97
N HIS A 50 -2.92 -8.32 -11.81
CA HIS A 50 -2.05 -9.06 -12.72
C HIS A 50 -1.01 -9.88 -11.95
N GLY A 51 -0.36 -9.30 -10.95
CA GLY A 51 0.60 -10.00 -10.10
C GLY A 51 0.02 -11.27 -9.48
N MET A 52 -1.15 -11.16 -8.84
CA MET A 52 -1.82 -12.29 -8.18
C MET A 52 -2.19 -13.41 -9.17
N ILE A 53 -2.68 -13.06 -10.37
CA ILE A 53 -2.98 -14.06 -11.41
C ILE A 53 -1.71 -14.79 -11.85
N GLN A 54 -0.59 -14.07 -12.02
CA GLN A 54 0.66 -14.66 -12.46
C GLN A 54 1.32 -15.53 -11.39
N GLU A 55 1.27 -15.14 -10.13
CA GLU A 55 1.77 -15.95 -9.01
C GLU A 55 1.01 -17.28 -8.92
N THR A 56 -0.32 -17.24 -9.02
CA THR A 56 -1.17 -18.44 -8.95
C THR A 56 -0.85 -19.46 -10.05
N LYS A 57 -0.41 -18.99 -11.23
CA LYS A 57 -0.03 -19.87 -12.36
C LYS A 57 1.36 -20.48 -12.25
N LYS A 58 2.25 -19.90 -11.43
CA LYS A 58 3.61 -20.45 -11.21
C LYS A 58 3.61 -21.61 -10.21
N ASP A 59 2.62 -21.65 -9.34
CA ASP A 59 2.44 -22.70 -8.34
C ASP A 59 1.58 -23.89 -8.86
N GLN A 60 1.22 -23.89 -10.15
CA GLN A 60 0.54 -24.99 -10.86
C GLN A 60 1.50 -25.65 -11.86
#